data_AF-A0A0S9BYV1-F1
#
_entry.id   AF-A0A0S9BYV1-F1
#
_cell.length_a   1.000
_cell.length_b   1.000
_cell.length_c   1.000
_cell.angle_alpha   90.00
_cell.angle_beta   90.00
_cell.angle_gamma   90.00
#
_symmetry.space_group_name_H-M   'P 1'
#
loop_
_entity.id
_entity.type
_entity.pdbx_description
1 polymer ?
#
loop_
_entity_poly.entity_id
_entity_poly.type
_entity_poly.pdbx_seq_one_letter_code
_entity_poly.pdbx_strand_id
1 'polypeptide(L)'
;MGPEWYKHPEALIRMEAIWRPWEHLRTEPALGISTWWLTHADIHMRVLIDKEGPFKKCAYDGHKPPRSQLPVSLPHRPPEGGIFD
;
A
#
# COMPACT_ATOMS: atom_id res chain seq x y z
N MET A 1 14.46 -13.69 -6.69
CA MET A 1 13.23 -13.07 -7.25
C MET A 1 12.93 -11.87 -6.36
N GLY A 2 13.05 -10.64 -6.88
CA GLY A 2 12.84 -9.43 -6.07
C GLY A 2 11.39 -9.27 -5.61
N PRO A 3 11.11 -8.37 -4.65
CA PRO A 3 9.74 -8.10 -4.22
C PRO A 3 8.91 -7.58 -5.40
N GLU A 4 7.75 -8.21 -5.64
CA GLU A 4 6.76 -7.73 -6.60
C GLU A 4 6.01 -6.55 -5.98
N TRP A 5 6.66 -5.38 -5.95
CA TRP A 5 6.18 -4.22 -5.18
C TRP A 5 4.71 -3.84 -5.47
N TYR A 6 4.28 -3.99 -6.73
CA TYR A 6 2.94 -3.70 -7.19
C TYR A 6 1.85 -4.63 -6.58
N LYS A 7 2.24 -5.74 -5.96
CA LYS A 7 1.32 -6.65 -5.25
C LYS A 7 1.14 -6.31 -3.76
N HIS A 8 1.85 -5.30 -3.26
CA HIS A 8 1.69 -4.81 -1.89
C HIS A 8 0.82 -3.55 -1.89
N PRO A 9 -0.43 -3.59 -1.36
CA PRO A 9 -1.31 -2.42 -1.34
C PRO A 9 -0.69 -1.20 -0.65
N GLU A 10 0.05 -1.42 0.45
CA GLU A 10 0.75 -0.34 1.14
C GLU A 10 1.88 0.27 0.29
N ALA A 11 2.63 -0.55 -0.45
CA ALA A 11 3.66 -0.01 -1.34
C ALA A 11 3.05 0.81 -2.48
N LEU A 12 1.95 0.30 -3.06
CA LEU A 12 1.25 0.97 -4.15
C LEU A 12 0.72 2.35 -3.73
N ILE A 13 0.01 2.43 -2.60
CA ILE A 13 -0.54 3.70 -2.12
C ILE A 13 0.58 4.70 -1.73
N ARG A 14 1.72 4.22 -1.22
CA ARG A 14 2.87 5.08 -0.92
C ARG A 14 3.53 5.63 -2.18
N MET A 15 3.70 4.80 -3.21
CA MET A 15 4.21 5.25 -4.51
C MET A 15 3.29 6.30 -5.13
N GLU A 16 1.97 6.10 -5.03
CA GLU A 16 0.99 7.08 -5.49
C GLU A 16 1.05 8.39 -4.69
N ALA A 17 1.26 8.31 -3.36
CA ALA A 17 1.44 9.47 -2.50
C ALA A 17 2.75 10.24 -2.76
N ILE A 18 3.77 9.60 -3.34
CA ILE A 18 4.98 10.30 -3.83
C ILE A 18 4.70 10.96 -5.19
N TRP A 19 4.01 10.25 -6.08
CA TRP A 19 3.79 10.65 -7.47
C TRP A 19 2.82 11.84 -7.61
N ARG A 20 1.69 11.83 -6.91
CA ARG A 20 0.67 12.89 -7.04
C ARG A 20 1.23 14.28 -6.66
N PRO A 21 1.95 14.46 -5.54
CA PRO A 21 2.58 15.73 -5.22
C PRO A 21 3.73 16.09 -6.17
N TRP A 22 4.46 15.10 -6.69
CA TRP A 22 5.53 15.35 -7.67
C TRP A 22 4.97 16.04 -8.92
N GLU A 23 3.86 15.54 -9.47
CA GLU A 23 3.21 16.13 -10.65
C GLU A 23 2.85 17.60 -10.45
N HIS A 24 2.44 17.97 -9.23
CA HIS A 24 2.13 19.35 -8.89
C HIS A 24 3.38 20.20 -8.63
N LEU A 25 4.28 19.71 -7.77
CA LEU A 25 5.42 20.49 -7.27
C LEU A 25 6.57 20.60 -8.28
N ARG A 26 6.62 19.73 -9.30
CA ARG A 26 7.67 19.81 -10.35
C ARG A 26 7.56 21.07 -11.21
N THR A 27 6.39 21.69 -11.28
CA THR A 27 6.16 22.93 -12.04
C THR A 27 6.28 24.18 -11.16
N GLU A 28 6.30 24.02 -9.84
CA GLU A 28 6.42 25.13 -8.91
C GLU A 28 7.85 25.71 -8.92
N PRO A 29 8.03 27.01 -9.22
CA PRO A 29 9.35 27.63 -9.26
C PRO A 29 9.97 27.74 -7.86
N ALA A 30 11.27 28.02 -7.83
CA ALA A 30 12.10 28.15 -6.63
C ALA A 30 12.21 26.87 -5.78
N LEU A 31 11.22 26.57 -4.92
CA LEU A 31 11.34 25.56 -3.86
C LEU A 31 10.56 24.27 -4.11
N GLY A 32 9.79 24.16 -5.21
CA GLY A 32 8.89 23.02 -5.48
C GLY A 32 9.55 21.64 -5.30
N ILE A 33 10.71 21.42 -5.91
CA ILE A 33 11.46 20.17 -5.81
C ILE A 33 11.99 19.92 -4.38
N SER A 34 12.47 20.97 -3.69
CA SER A 34 12.96 20.86 -2.32
C SER A 34 11.83 20.48 -1.36
N THR A 35 10.69 21.17 -1.47
CA THR A 35 9.48 20.86 -0.71
C THR A 35 9.04 19.43 -0.97
N TRP A 36 8.97 18.99 -2.23
CA TRP A 36 8.58 17.63 -2.57
C TRP A 36 9.44 16.56 -1.90
N TRP A 37 10.76 16.74 -1.89
CA TRP A 37 11.68 15.85 -1.20
C TRP A 37 11.40 15.78 0.30
N LEU A 38 11.36 16.94 0.95
CA LEU A 38 11.24 17.07 2.40
C LEU A 38 9.88 16.60 2.93
N THR A 39 8.79 16.85 2.19
CA THR A 39 7.43 16.63 2.69
C THR A 39 6.76 15.37 2.15
N HIS A 40 7.27 14.78 1.07
CA HIS A 40 6.63 13.62 0.43
C HIS A 40 7.61 12.47 0.16
N ALA A 41 8.69 12.73 -0.57
CA ALA A 41 9.56 11.65 -1.02
C ALA A 41 10.28 10.97 0.13
N ASP A 42 11.01 11.72 0.97
CA ASP A 42 11.88 11.13 2.01
C ASP A 42 11.09 10.33 3.06
N ILE A 43 9.94 10.85 3.48
CA ILE A 43 9.11 10.19 4.50
C ILE A 43 8.55 8.85 4.00
N HIS A 44 8.14 8.77 2.73
CA HIS A 44 7.59 7.55 2.15
C HIS A 44 8.70 6.58 1.73
N MET A 45 9.79 7.09 1.16
CA MET A 45 10.96 6.30 0.79
C MET A 45 11.57 5.62 2.00
N ARG A 46 11.68 6.32 3.15
CA ARG A 46 12.16 5.72 4.41
C ARG A 46 11.38 4.47 4.79
N VAL A 47 10.05 4.48 4.64
CA VAL A 47 9.21 3.33 4.96
C VAL A 47 9.35 2.23 3.91
N LEU A 48 9.39 2.59 2.62
CA LEU A 48 9.50 1.64 1.52
C LEU A 48 10.81 0.84 1.55
N ILE A 49 11.91 1.47 1.97
CA ILE A 49 13.23 0.83 2.04
C ILE A 49 13.54 0.23 3.42
N ASP A 50 12.65 0.38 4.40
CA ASP A 50 12.86 -0.17 5.74
C ASP A 50 12.75 -1.71 5.69
N LYS A 51 13.66 -2.39 6.40
CA LYS A 51 13.64 -3.85 6.55
C LYS A 51 12.36 -4.35 7.24
N GLU A 52 11.77 -3.52 8.10
CA GLU A 52 10.50 -3.73 8.79
C GLU A 52 9.31 -3.15 8.02
N GLY A 53 9.55 -2.57 6.85
CA GLY A 53 8.54 -1.95 5.99
C GLY A 53 7.65 -2.96 5.24
N PRO A 54 6.93 -2.50 4.20
CA PRO A 54 5.89 -3.30 3.52
C PRO A 54 6.42 -4.58 2.86
N PHE A 55 7.73 -4.66 2.63
CA PHE A 55 8.40 -5.80 2.02
C PHE A 55 9.08 -6.75 3.03
N LYS A 56 8.95 -6.52 4.35
CA LYS A 56 9.60 -7.33 5.40
C LYS A 56 9.43 -8.84 5.18
N LYS A 57 8.22 -9.28 4.86
CA LYS A 57 7.90 -10.70 4.66
C LYS A 57 8.43 -11.26 3.33
N CYS A 58 8.65 -10.40 2.34
CA CYS A 58 9.16 -10.80 1.03
C CYS A 58 10.69 -10.93 1.02
N ALA A 59 11.39 -10.23 1.92
CA ALA A 59 12.84 -10.26 2.02
C ALA A 59 13.39 -11.63 2.47
N TYR A 60 12.67 -12.35 3.34
CA TYR A 60 13.12 -13.64 3.89
C TYR A 60 12.61 -14.85 3.11
N ASP A 61 11.36 -14.78 2.64
CA ASP A 61 10.60 -15.95 2.18
C ASP A 61 10.24 -15.91 0.68
N GLY A 62 10.69 -14.87 -0.04
CA GLY A 62 10.20 -14.54 -1.37
C GLY A 62 8.77 -13.97 -1.35
N HIS A 63 8.34 -13.40 -2.48
CA HIS A 63 6.98 -12.89 -2.58
C HIS A 63 5.97 -14.05 -2.58
N LYS A 64 5.15 -14.13 -1.53
CA LYS A 64 4.06 -15.10 -1.38
C LYS A 64 2.73 -14.39 -1.60
N PRO A 65 1.80 -14.96 -2.39
CA PRO A 65 0.47 -14.37 -2.52
C PRO A 65 -0.17 -14.29 -1.12
N PRO A 66 -1.03 -13.28 -0.87
CA PRO A 66 -1.79 -13.23 0.36
C PRO A 66 -2.48 -14.59 0.53
N ARG A 67 -2.32 -15.20 1.69
CA ARG A 67 -3.06 -16.42 2.03
C ARG A 67 -4.51 -16.07 1.79
N SER A 68 -5.16 -16.70 0.81
CA SER A 68 -6.58 -16.53 0.61
C SER A 68 -7.19 -16.85 1.96
N GLN A 69 -7.72 -15.82 2.62
CA GLN A 69 -8.72 -16.06 3.63
C GLN A 69 -9.86 -16.62 2.80
N LEU A 70 -9.90 -17.96 2.67
CA LEU A 70 -11.14 -18.65 2.35
C LEU A 70 -12.21 -17.93 3.17
N PRO A 71 -13.33 -17.51 2.56
CA PRO A 71 -14.32 -16.75 3.29
C PRO A 71 -14.73 -17.60 4.48
N VAL A 72 -14.19 -17.27 5.66
CA VAL A 72 -14.81 -17.62 6.91
C VAL A 72 -16.12 -16.89 6.78
N SER A 73 -17.17 -17.63 6.46
CA SER A 73 -18.53 -17.14 6.52
C SER A 73 -18.61 -16.39 7.84
N LEU A 74 -18.84 -15.08 7.77
CA LEU A 74 -19.10 -14.31 8.98
C LEU A 74 -20.16 -15.08 9.76
N PRO A 75 -19.97 -15.32 11.07
CA PRO A 75 -20.97 -16.04 11.84
C PRO A 75 -22.30 -15.29 11.71
N HIS A 76 -23.19 -15.82 10.89
CA HIS A 76 -24.50 -15.28 10.63
C HIS A 76 -25.52 -16.36 10.97
N ARG A 77 -26.62 -15.93 11.56
CA ARG A 77 -27.79 -16.78 11.71
C ARG A 77 -28.54 -16.74 10.38
N PRO A 78 -28.98 -17.87 9.80
CA PRO A 78 -29.89 -17.82 8.67
C PRO A 78 -31.17 -17.07 9.09
N PRO A 79 -31.78 -16.26 8.21
CA PRO A 79 -33.02 -15.55 8.52
C PRO A 79 -34.12 -16.55 8.89
N GLU A 80 -34.99 -16.20 9.85
CA GLU A 80 -36.19 -17.01 10.10
C GLU A 80 -37.05 -17.09 8.83
N GLY A 81 -37.47 -18.31 8.47
CA GLY A 81 -38.33 -18.54 7.31
C GLY A 81 -39.67 -17.82 7.49
N GLY A 82 -40.16 -17.20 6.41
CA GLY A 82 -41.49 -16.55 6.38
C GLY A 82 -41.49 -15.02 6.45
N ILE A 83 -40.33 -14.34 6.45
CA ILE A 83 -40.29 -12.86 6.40
C ILE A 83 -40.74 -12.31 5.03
N PHE A 84 -40.67 -13.13 3.97
CA PHE A 84 -41.02 -12.73 2.60
C PHE A 84 -42.14 -13.57 1.98
N ASP A 85 -42.90 -14.32 2.80
CA ASP A 85 -44.15 -14.97 2.38
C ASP A 85 -45.34 -14.01 2.55
#